data_AF-A0A225B6G3-F1
#
_entry.id   AF-A0A225B6G3-F1
#
_cell.length_a   1.000
_cell.length_b   1.000
_cell.length_c   1.000
_cell.angle_alpha   90.00
_cell.angle_beta   90.00
_cell.angle_gamma   90.00
#
_symmetry.space_group_name_H-M   'P 1'
#
loop_
_entity.id
_entity.type
_entity.pdbx_description
1 polymer ?
#
loop_
_entity_poly.entity_id
_entity_poly.type
_entity_poly.pdbx_seq_one_letter_code
_entity_poly.pdbx_strand_id
1 'polypeptide(L)'
;MAYPEPNRKGFFISLVYSSLSVGGLLGGIIALAFNATDGQAGSITLVSYIPLIAISALGPFIAWLLAPPERVIRTDGLPVNVKKLDGPWQEAKQVFVTLKNKKILLLLPMFVYSQWFLSYQGNFITLYHSVRGTALGAHIQQYTSKRTGLDHAGILAQCISIHILACYMYFVVGTLSDQVEELARYTSIMKTINTAGIALGYGVQVKWSMMGAEALLCGLFFIQIFPAWCVIRDIADYEDLVVDEDPLPPAAETTKVASSSD
;
A
#
# COMPACT_ATOMS: atom_id res chain seq x y z
N MET A 1 0.47 -4.67 -9.04
CA MET A 1 1.46 -5.29 -8.13
C MET A 1 2.34 -6.17 -8.97
N ALA A 2 3.66 -6.20 -8.71
CA ALA A 2 4.55 -7.15 -9.36
C ALA A 2 4.07 -8.58 -9.09
N TYR A 3 4.32 -9.53 -9.98
CA TYR A 3 3.88 -10.93 -9.91
C TYR A 3 4.79 -11.75 -8.97
N PRO A 4 4.63 -11.66 -7.63
CA PRO A 4 5.68 -12.04 -6.70
C PRO A 4 5.59 -13.52 -6.37
N GLU A 5 6.70 -14.26 -6.39
CA GLU A 5 6.73 -15.65 -5.91
C GLU A 5 6.29 -15.72 -4.43
N PRO A 6 5.65 -16.81 -3.97
CA PRO A 6 5.16 -16.94 -2.58
C PRO A 6 6.22 -16.57 -1.54
N ASN A 7 7.47 -17.01 -1.75
CA ASN A 7 8.60 -16.77 -0.85
C ASN A 7 9.17 -15.33 -0.93
N ARG A 8 8.80 -14.52 -1.94
CA ARG A 8 9.33 -13.16 -2.14
C ARG A 8 8.28 -12.06 -2.01
N LYS A 9 7.04 -12.38 -1.61
CA LYS A 9 5.92 -11.42 -1.49
C LYS A 9 6.29 -10.17 -0.69
N GLY A 10 6.96 -10.32 0.46
CA GLY A 10 7.37 -9.19 1.31
C GLY A 10 8.36 -8.22 0.65
N PHE A 11 9.33 -8.75 -0.12
CA PHE A 11 10.31 -7.92 -0.84
C PHE A 11 9.67 -7.08 -1.95
N PHE A 12 8.71 -7.65 -2.69
CA PHE A 12 8.02 -6.89 -3.73
C PHE A 12 7.10 -5.80 -3.15
N ILE A 13 6.46 -6.06 -2.00
CA ILE A 13 5.67 -5.04 -1.28
C ILE A 13 6.58 -3.90 -0.82
N SER A 14 7.74 -4.22 -0.21
CA SER A 14 8.69 -3.19 0.25
C SER A 14 9.28 -2.37 -0.90
N LEU A 15 9.49 -2.97 -2.07
CA LEU A 15 9.96 -2.28 -3.28
C LEU A 15 8.94 -1.24 -3.77
N VAL A 16 7.65 -1.57 -3.77
CA VAL A 16 6.57 -0.63 -4.14
C VAL A 16 6.54 0.54 -3.16
N TYR A 17 6.62 0.28 -1.85
CA TYR A 17 6.60 1.32 -0.83
C TYR A 17 7.85 2.20 -0.85
N SER A 18 9.01 1.61 -1.11
CA SER A 18 10.26 2.36 -1.31
C SER A 18 10.15 3.31 -2.50
N SER A 19 9.52 2.85 -3.59
CA SER A 19 9.26 3.69 -4.77
C SER A 19 8.33 4.86 -4.47
N LEU A 20 7.29 4.65 -3.64
CA LEU A 20 6.39 5.73 -3.19
C LEU A 20 7.14 6.77 -2.33
N SER A 21 8.01 6.32 -1.43
CA SER A 21 8.83 7.21 -0.59
C SER A 21 9.81 8.04 -1.42
N VAL A 22 10.45 7.44 -2.44
CA VAL A 22 11.32 8.17 -3.38
C VAL A 22 10.52 9.21 -4.17
N GLY A 23 9.29 8.87 -4.59
CA GLY A 23 8.38 9.83 -5.23
C GLY A 23 8.05 11.02 -4.33
N GLY A 24 7.75 10.77 -3.06
CA GLY A 24 7.51 11.81 -2.06
C GLY A 24 8.72 12.72 -1.84
N LEU A 25 9.92 12.14 -1.76
CA LEU A 25 11.18 12.86 -1.63
C LEU A 25 11.42 13.81 -2.81
N LEU A 26 11.30 13.30 -4.04
CA LEU A 26 11.47 14.11 -5.26
C LEU A 26 10.43 15.24 -5.34
N GLY A 27 9.18 14.94 -5.00
CA GLY A 27 8.10 15.94 -4.95
C GLY A 27 8.38 17.06 -3.94
N GLY A 28 8.86 16.71 -2.75
CA GLY A 28 9.25 17.67 -1.70
C GLY A 28 10.40 18.58 -2.12
N ILE A 29 11.43 18.03 -2.76
CA ILE A 29 12.59 18.79 -3.28
C ILE A 29 12.13 19.79 -4.35
N ILE A 30 11.30 19.36 -5.30
CA ILE A 30 10.77 20.24 -6.36
C ILE A 30 9.93 21.35 -5.74
N ALA A 31 9.00 21.02 -4.82
CA ALA A 31 8.17 22.01 -4.15
C ALA A 31 9.00 23.04 -3.37
N LEU A 32 10.09 22.61 -2.71
CA LEU A 32 11.00 23.51 -2.00
C LEU A 32 11.78 24.41 -2.96
N ALA A 33 12.33 23.85 -4.04
CA ALA A 33 13.14 24.58 -5.01
C ALA A 33 12.37 25.75 -5.64
N PHE A 34 11.08 25.56 -5.96
CA PHE A 34 10.25 26.58 -6.60
C PHE A 34 9.53 27.52 -5.61
N ASN A 35 9.35 27.16 -4.33
CA ASN A 35 8.70 28.01 -3.31
C ASN A 35 9.68 28.70 -2.34
N ALA A 36 10.99 28.56 -2.56
CA ALA A 36 12.02 29.13 -1.66
C ALA A 36 11.98 30.67 -1.59
N THR A 37 11.54 31.35 -2.66
CA THR A 37 11.74 32.80 -2.84
C THR A 37 10.49 33.64 -2.57
N ASP A 38 9.28 33.10 -2.67
CA ASP A 38 8.02 33.87 -2.56
C ASP A 38 7.45 33.89 -1.13
N GLY A 39 7.57 35.03 -0.45
CA GLY A 39 7.17 35.23 0.94
C GLY A 39 5.66 35.33 1.23
N GLN A 40 4.79 35.01 0.26
CA GLN A 40 3.34 35.07 0.47
C GLN A 40 2.78 33.69 0.88
N ALA A 41 2.06 33.68 2.00
CA ALA A 41 1.36 32.51 2.48
C ALA A 41 0.17 32.21 1.56
N GLY A 42 0.16 31.04 0.91
CA GLY A 42 -1.09 30.43 0.45
C GLY A 42 -1.21 29.96 -1.00
N SER A 43 -0.15 29.85 -1.80
CA SER A 43 -0.28 29.15 -3.08
C SER A 43 1.03 28.53 -3.51
N ILE A 44 1.02 27.21 -3.73
CA ILE A 44 2.04 26.56 -4.55
C ILE A 44 1.84 27.16 -5.95
N THR A 45 2.76 28.01 -6.38
CA THR A 45 2.64 28.72 -7.66
C THR A 45 2.45 27.70 -8.78
N LEU A 46 1.56 27.99 -9.74
CA LEU A 46 1.19 27.12 -10.86
C LEU A 46 2.43 26.57 -11.62
N VAL A 47 3.52 27.34 -11.60
CA VAL A 47 4.85 27.00 -12.14
C VAL A 47 5.46 25.75 -11.48
N SER A 48 5.20 25.50 -10.20
CA SER A 48 5.71 24.32 -9.47
C SER A 48 5.03 23.01 -9.90
N TYR A 49 3.83 23.08 -10.49
CA TYR A 49 3.09 21.89 -10.94
C TYR A 49 3.54 21.40 -12.32
N ILE A 50 4.08 22.29 -13.16
CA ILE A 50 4.50 21.94 -14.54
C ILE A 50 5.53 20.81 -14.55
N PRO A 51 6.62 20.83 -13.75
CA PRO A 51 7.58 19.73 -13.71
C PRO A 51 6.98 18.40 -13.25
N LEU A 52 6.09 18.44 -12.24
CA LEU A 52 5.45 17.24 -11.70
C LEU A 52 4.52 16.58 -12.73
N ILE A 53 3.76 17.39 -13.46
CA ILE A 53 2.87 16.92 -14.54
C ILE A 53 3.70 16.34 -15.69
N ALA A 54 4.78 17.01 -16.08
CA ALA A 54 5.67 16.53 -17.15
C ALA A 54 6.28 15.16 -16.81
N ILE A 55 6.79 14.99 -15.59
CA ILE A 55 7.34 13.69 -15.13
C ILE A 55 6.26 12.61 -15.11
N SER A 56 5.05 12.92 -14.63
CA SER A 56 3.93 11.96 -14.58
C SER A 56 3.48 11.53 -15.99
N ALA A 57 3.52 12.45 -16.95
CA ALA A 57 3.20 12.18 -18.35
C ALA A 57 4.22 11.27 -19.05
N LEU A 58 5.46 11.18 -18.55
CA LEU A 58 6.47 10.25 -19.07
C LEU A 58 6.23 8.79 -18.62
N GLY A 59 5.51 8.59 -17.51
CA GLY A 59 5.24 7.28 -16.93
C GLY A 59 4.63 6.25 -17.90
N PRO A 60 3.58 6.59 -18.68
CA PRO A 60 2.99 5.70 -19.66
C PRO A 60 3.96 5.25 -20.77
N PHE A 61 4.89 6.12 -21.19
CA PHE A 61 5.87 5.77 -22.21
C PHE A 61 6.90 4.76 -21.69
N ILE A 62 7.29 4.89 -20.41
CA ILE A 62 8.14 3.92 -19.73
C ILE A 62 7.38 2.60 -19.51
N ALA A 63 6.09 2.68 -19.16
CA ALA A 63 5.21 1.51 -19.00
C ALA A 63 5.06 0.72 -20.30
N TRP A 64 5.14 1.36 -21.46
CA TRP A 64 5.09 0.67 -22.74
C TRP A 64 6.34 -0.16 -23.04
N LEU A 65 7.47 0.17 -22.41
CA LEU A 65 8.70 -0.61 -22.50
C LEU A 65 8.67 -1.90 -21.64
N LEU A 66 7.70 -2.03 -20.73
CA LEU A 66 7.54 -3.21 -19.90
C LEU A 66 6.92 -4.36 -20.70
N ALA A 67 7.47 -5.57 -20.51
CA ALA A 67 6.94 -6.77 -21.12
C ALA A 67 5.51 -7.05 -20.64
N PRO A 68 4.61 -7.49 -21.54
CA PRO A 68 3.26 -7.88 -21.16
C PRO A 68 3.32 -9.09 -20.20
N PRO A 69 2.39 -9.19 -19.24
CA PRO A 69 2.47 -10.14 -18.15
C PRO A 69 2.47 -11.60 -18.58
N GLU A 70 1.91 -11.91 -19.76
CA GLU A 70 1.92 -13.26 -20.33
C GLU A 70 3.31 -13.71 -20.79
N ARG A 71 4.24 -12.78 -20.99
CA ARG A 71 5.64 -13.04 -21.37
C ARG A 71 6.60 -12.96 -20.19
N VAL A 72 6.09 -12.69 -18.99
CA VAL A 72 6.90 -12.65 -17.77
C VAL A 72 7.03 -14.07 -17.23
N ILE A 73 8.25 -14.61 -17.32
CA ILE A 73 8.62 -15.88 -16.70
C ILE A 73 9.16 -15.57 -15.30
N ARG A 74 8.63 -16.25 -14.28
CA ARG A 74 9.13 -16.12 -12.91
C ARG A 74 10.54 -16.70 -12.77
N THR A 75 11.23 -16.39 -11.67
CA THR A 75 12.55 -16.97 -11.36
C THR A 75 12.47 -18.49 -11.26
N ASP A 76 11.32 -19.02 -10.85
CA ASP A 76 11.00 -20.45 -10.78
C ASP A 76 10.75 -21.11 -12.17
N GLY A 77 10.86 -20.36 -13.27
CA GLY A 77 10.65 -20.88 -14.63
C GLY A 77 9.17 -21.12 -15.01
N LEU A 78 8.25 -21.02 -14.05
CA LEU A 78 6.81 -21.17 -14.29
C LEU A 78 6.18 -19.90 -14.88
N PRO A 79 5.24 -20.01 -15.84
CA PRO A 79 4.50 -18.87 -16.36
C PRO A 79 3.53 -18.34 -15.30
N VAL A 80 3.27 -17.03 -15.34
CA VAL A 80 2.25 -16.41 -14.50
C VAL A 80 0.86 -16.80 -15.01
N ASN A 81 0.12 -17.59 -14.23
CA ASN A 81 -1.27 -17.89 -14.54
C ASN A 81 -2.15 -16.67 -14.21
N VAL A 82 -2.60 -15.96 -15.24
CA VAL A 82 -3.57 -14.87 -15.15
C VAL A 82 -4.83 -15.30 -15.89
N LYS A 83 -5.81 -15.78 -15.15
CA LYS A 83 -7.17 -16.03 -15.61
C LYS A 83 -7.87 -14.69 -15.80
N LYS A 84 -7.90 -14.23 -17.05
CA LYS A 84 -8.70 -13.06 -17.44
C LYS A 84 -10.19 -13.42 -17.33
N LEU A 85 -10.99 -12.49 -16.80
CA LEU A 85 -12.44 -12.59 -16.85
C LEU A 85 -12.97 -11.93 -18.11
N ASP A 86 -14.11 -12.41 -18.58
CA ASP A 86 -14.63 -12.07 -19.91
C ASP A 86 -15.27 -10.65 -19.98
N GLY A 87 -15.12 -9.80 -18.96
CA GLY A 87 -15.49 -8.38 -19.05
C GLY A 87 -15.40 -7.54 -17.76
N PRO A 88 -15.37 -6.19 -17.88
CA PRO A 88 -15.18 -5.27 -16.74
C PRO A 88 -16.33 -5.33 -15.73
N TRP A 89 -17.55 -5.61 -16.18
CA TRP A 89 -18.69 -5.80 -15.29
C TRP A 89 -18.58 -7.08 -14.46
N GLN A 90 -18.05 -8.15 -15.04
CA GLN A 90 -17.80 -9.40 -14.32
C GLN A 90 -16.69 -9.20 -13.29
N GLU A 91 -15.64 -8.44 -13.62
CA GLU A 91 -14.62 -8.06 -12.65
C GLU A 91 -15.20 -7.25 -11.49
N ALA A 92 -16.03 -6.23 -11.77
CA ALA A 92 -16.69 -5.44 -10.74
C ALA A 92 -17.59 -6.29 -9.83
N LYS A 93 -18.37 -7.20 -10.41
CA LYS A 93 -19.20 -8.15 -9.65
C LYS A 93 -18.34 -9.04 -8.76
N GLN A 94 -17.23 -9.55 -9.29
CA GLN A 94 -16.32 -10.37 -8.51
C GLN A 94 -15.65 -9.59 -7.39
N VAL A 95 -15.21 -8.36 -7.62
CA VAL A 95 -14.70 -7.47 -6.54
C VAL A 95 -15.76 -7.32 -5.44
N PHE A 96 -17.03 -7.17 -5.79
CA PHE A 96 -18.12 -7.08 -4.82
C PHE A 96 -18.37 -8.39 -4.05
N VAL A 97 -18.21 -9.54 -4.71
CA VAL A 97 -18.24 -10.86 -4.04
C VAL A 97 -17.05 -11.01 -3.10
N THR A 98 -15.85 -10.63 -3.54
CA THR A 98 -14.62 -10.62 -2.74
C THR A 98 -14.76 -9.74 -1.50
N LEU A 99 -15.40 -8.57 -1.62
CA LEU A 99 -15.69 -7.68 -0.50
C LEU A 99 -16.60 -8.34 0.55
N LYS A 100 -17.50 -9.24 0.13
CA LYS A 100 -18.39 -9.99 1.03
C LYS A 100 -17.73 -11.22 1.67
N ASN A 101 -16.48 -11.53 1.34
CA ASN A 101 -15.75 -12.62 1.97
C ASN A 101 -15.54 -12.32 3.46
N LYS A 102 -15.87 -13.27 4.33
CA LYS A 102 -15.78 -13.14 5.79
C LYS A 102 -14.40 -12.66 6.24
N LYS A 103 -13.32 -13.20 5.65
CA LYS A 103 -11.94 -12.80 5.99
C LYS A 103 -11.66 -11.33 5.64
N ILE A 104 -12.13 -10.87 4.48
CA ILE A 104 -11.96 -9.47 4.04
C ILE A 104 -12.83 -8.51 4.86
N LEU A 105 -14.06 -8.90 5.19
CA LEU A 105 -14.94 -8.10 6.06
C LEU A 105 -14.35 -7.92 7.46
N LEU A 106 -13.72 -8.96 8.02
CA LEU A 106 -13.03 -8.89 9.30
C LEU A 106 -11.78 -8.01 9.25
N LEU A 107 -11.07 -7.97 8.13
CA LEU A 107 -9.90 -7.09 7.95
C LEU A 107 -10.26 -5.64 7.58
N LEU A 108 -11.52 -5.37 7.21
CA LEU A 108 -11.95 -4.04 6.78
C LEU A 108 -11.71 -2.93 7.81
N PRO A 109 -11.95 -3.12 9.13
CA PRO A 109 -11.61 -2.12 10.15
C PRO A 109 -10.11 -1.80 10.21
N MET A 110 -9.25 -2.81 10.02
CA MET A 110 -7.80 -2.62 9.96
C MET A 110 -7.40 -1.81 8.72
N PHE A 111 -8.01 -2.10 7.56
CA PHE A 111 -7.77 -1.36 6.32
C PHE A 111 -8.17 0.11 6.44
N VAL A 112 -9.35 0.37 7.02
CA VAL A 112 -9.84 1.74 7.26
C VAL A 112 -8.91 2.49 8.20
N TYR A 113 -8.57 1.91 9.36
CA TYR A 113 -7.67 2.55 10.31
C TYR A 113 -6.31 2.90 9.68
N SER A 114 -5.65 1.91 9.09
CA SER A 114 -4.32 2.08 8.50
C SER A 114 -4.31 3.13 7.39
N GLN A 115 -5.25 3.05 6.44
CA GLN A 115 -5.24 3.93 5.27
C GLN A 115 -5.76 5.34 5.57
N TRP A 116 -6.77 5.47 6.43
CA TRP A 116 -7.35 6.79 6.70
C TRP A 116 -6.44 7.62 7.58
N PHE A 117 -5.74 7.01 8.54
CA PHE A 117 -4.81 7.73 9.40
C PHE A 117 -3.78 8.55 8.59
N LEU A 118 -3.21 7.99 7.52
CA LEU A 118 -2.29 8.73 6.63
C LEU A 118 -2.91 10.01 6.06
N SER A 119 -4.18 9.94 5.67
CA SER A 119 -4.92 11.09 5.14
C SER A 119 -5.18 12.15 6.22
N TYR A 120 -5.58 11.73 7.41
CA TYR A 120 -5.84 12.64 8.53
C TYR A 120 -4.56 13.29 9.05
N GLN A 121 -3.47 12.54 9.16
CA GLN A 121 -2.15 13.05 9.53
C GLN A 121 -1.66 14.11 8.53
N GLY A 122 -1.75 13.85 7.23
CA GLY A 122 -1.36 14.82 6.20
C GLY A 122 -2.19 16.10 6.25
N ASN A 123 -3.49 15.97 6.52
CA ASN A 123 -4.40 17.10 6.66
C ASN A 123 -4.11 17.91 7.92
N PHE A 124 -3.85 17.27 9.05
CA PHE A 124 -3.50 17.93 10.30
C PHE A 124 -2.26 18.81 10.12
N ILE A 125 -1.22 18.27 9.49
CA ILE A 125 -0.01 19.05 9.19
C ILE A 125 -0.36 20.24 8.30
N THR A 126 -1.15 20.05 7.25
CA THR A 126 -1.51 21.12 6.30
C THR A 126 -2.37 22.22 6.95
N LEU A 127 -3.28 21.87 7.87
CA LEU A 127 -4.18 22.84 8.50
C LEU A 127 -3.46 23.68 9.56
N TYR A 128 -2.56 23.06 10.34
CA TYR A 128 -1.90 23.73 11.47
C TYR A 128 -0.50 24.26 11.14
N HIS A 129 0.17 23.75 10.10
CA HIS A 129 1.49 24.23 9.66
C HIS A 129 1.40 24.99 8.33
N SER A 130 2.15 26.09 8.22
CA SER A 130 2.27 26.83 6.95
C SER A 130 2.83 25.95 5.84
N VAL A 131 2.58 26.27 4.56
CA VAL A 131 3.05 25.47 3.40
C VAL A 131 4.56 25.21 3.44
N ARG A 132 5.34 26.21 3.88
CA ARG A 132 6.79 26.08 4.12
C ARG A 132 7.10 25.20 5.32
N GLY A 133 6.34 25.33 6.42
CA GLY A 133 6.43 24.47 7.59
C GLY A 133 5.97 23.02 7.35
N THR A 134 5.17 22.78 6.32
CA THR A 134 4.69 21.46 5.88
C THR A 134 5.67 20.79 4.92
N ALA A 135 6.23 21.54 3.96
CA ALA A 135 7.31 21.03 3.09
C ALA A 135 8.62 20.82 3.86
N LEU A 136 8.96 21.77 4.75
CA LEU A 136 10.05 21.63 5.70
C LEU A 136 9.71 20.54 6.72
N GLY A 137 8.49 20.52 7.27
CA GLY A 137 8.00 19.51 8.21
C GLY A 137 8.01 18.09 7.65
N ALA A 138 7.76 17.88 6.36
CA ALA A 138 7.90 16.57 5.74
C ALA A 138 9.36 16.07 5.77
N HIS A 139 10.33 16.98 5.64
CA HIS A 139 11.77 16.67 5.73
C HIS A 139 12.32 16.71 7.15
N ILE A 140 11.72 17.53 8.00
CA ILE A 140 12.25 17.96 9.28
C ILE A 140 11.37 17.47 10.46
N GLN A 141 10.19 16.90 10.30
CA GLN A 141 9.53 16.16 11.40
C GLN A 141 10.37 14.98 11.89
N GLN A 142 11.36 14.55 11.10
CA GLN A 142 12.43 13.64 11.51
C GLN A 142 13.51 14.31 12.39
N TYR A 143 13.66 15.65 12.38
CA TYR A 143 14.77 16.42 12.97
C TYR A 143 14.42 17.69 13.79
N THR A 144 13.43 18.52 13.43
CA THR A 144 12.85 19.64 14.24
C THR A 144 11.63 19.15 14.98
N SER A 145 11.90 18.19 15.84
CA SER A 145 11.28 18.23 17.14
C SER A 145 12.50 18.41 18.05
N LYS A 146 12.84 19.67 18.34
CA LYS A 146 13.95 20.06 19.22
C LYS A 146 13.52 21.03 20.32
N ARG A 147 12.25 21.46 20.31
CA ARG A 147 11.73 22.54 21.17
C ARG A 147 10.83 22.04 22.31
N THR A 148 10.34 20.81 22.24
CA THR A 148 9.54 20.13 23.28
C THR A 148 10.18 18.75 23.51
N GLY A 149 11.18 18.68 24.38
CA GLY A 149 12.08 17.53 24.54
C GLY A 149 11.46 16.20 25.03
N LEU A 150 10.16 15.98 24.86
CA LEU A 150 9.45 14.78 25.34
C LEU A 150 8.67 14.01 24.25
N ASP A 151 8.53 14.54 23.02
CA ASP A 151 7.64 13.95 22.00
C ASP A 151 8.37 13.26 20.82
N HIS A 152 9.71 13.30 20.76
CA HIS A 152 10.48 12.86 19.58
C HIS A 152 10.41 11.35 19.38
N ALA A 153 10.63 10.60 20.46
CA ALA A 153 10.55 9.14 20.44
C ALA A 153 9.11 8.68 20.21
N GLY A 154 8.11 9.37 20.77
CA GLY A 154 6.70 9.04 20.59
C GLY A 154 6.23 9.21 19.15
N ILE A 155 6.53 10.34 18.51
CA ILE A 155 6.16 10.61 17.12
C ILE A 155 6.92 9.69 16.16
N LEU A 156 8.24 9.49 16.36
CA LEU A 156 9.01 8.54 15.55
C LEU A 156 8.52 7.10 15.73
N ALA A 157 8.25 6.67 16.96
CA ALA A 157 7.69 5.35 17.23
C ALA A 157 6.30 5.18 16.60
N GLN A 158 5.45 6.22 16.61
CA GLN A 158 4.12 6.19 16.02
C GLN A 158 4.18 6.18 14.47
N CYS A 159 5.10 6.94 13.87
CA CYS A 159 5.37 6.90 12.42
C CYS A 159 5.94 5.55 11.97
N ILE A 160 6.88 4.97 12.73
CA ILE A 160 7.44 3.65 12.46
C ILE A 160 6.36 2.58 12.64
N SER A 161 5.58 2.67 13.72
CA SER A 161 4.48 1.76 14.04
C SER A 161 3.45 1.70 12.91
N ILE A 162 3.08 2.85 12.33
CA ILE A 162 2.06 2.83 11.27
C ILE A 162 2.57 2.31 9.94
N HIS A 163 3.85 2.55 9.60
CA HIS A 163 4.46 1.96 8.42
C HIS A 163 4.62 0.45 8.58
N ILE A 164 4.97 -0.02 9.78
CA ILE A 164 4.99 -1.45 10.10
C ILE A 164 3.58 -2.03 9.99
N LEU A 165 2.56 -1.35 10.51
CA LEU A 165 1.17 -1.80 10.39
C LEU A 165 0.71 -1.87 8.93
N ALA A 166 1.08 -0.88 8.12
CA ALA A 166 0.81 -0.91 6.68
C ALA A 166 1.51 -2.11 6.03
N CYS A 167 2.82 -2.28 6.23
CA CYS A 167 3.57 -3.42 5.70
C CYS A 167 2.98 -4.77 6.15
N TYR A 168 2.59 -4.88 7.41
CA TYR A 168 1.95 -6.06 7.98
C TYR A 168 0.58 -6.34 7.34
N MET A 169 -0.24 -5.31 7.12
CA MET A 169 -1.52 -5.44 6.43
C MET A 169 -1.35 -5.95 5.00
N TYR A 170 -0.41 -5.40 4.23
CA TYR A 170 -0.11 -5.91 2.88
C TYR A 170 0.47 -7.31 2.90
N PHE A 171 1.26 -7.65 3.92
CA PHE A 171 1.75 -9.01 4.14
C PHE A 171 0.60 -9.99 4.39
N VAL A 172 -0.30 -9.69 5.34
CA VAL A 172 -1.50 -10.51 5.64
C VAL A 172 -2.37 -10.68 4.38
N VAL A 173 -2.59 -9.61 3.61
CA VAL A 173 -3.33 -9.72 2.35
C VAL A 173 -2.58 -10.58 1.32
N GLY A 174 -1.24 -10.52 1.33
CA GLY A 174 -0.38 -11.38 0.54
C GLY A 174 -0.44 -12.86 0.92
N THR A 175 -0.71 -13.20 2.19
CA THR A 175 -0.85 -14.60 2.64
C THR A 175 -2.26 -15.16 2.45
N LEU A 176 -3.27 -14.30 2.25
CA LEU A 176 -4.65 -14.75 2.04
C LEU A 176 -4.92 -15.44 0.70
N SER A 177 -4.11 -15.21 -0.33
CA SER A 177 -4.25 -15.88 -1.63
C SER A 177 -2.93 -15.98 -2.39
N ASP A 178 -2.72 -17.12 -3.03
CA ASP A 178 -1.62 -17.36 -3.96
C ASP A 178 -2.00 -17.06 -5.42
N GLN A 179 -3.30 -16.85 -5.67
CA GLN A 179 -3.79 -16.46 -6.99
C GLN A 179 -3.59 -14.96 -7.20
N VAL A 180 -2.95 -14.61 -8.31
CA VAL A 180 -2.59 -13.23 -8.63
C VAL A 180 -3.84 -12.35 -8.79
N GLU A 181 -4.92 -12.88 -9.37
CA GLU A 181 -6.16 -12.13 -9.56
C GLU A 181 -6.86 -11.79 -8.24
N GLU A 182 -6.99 -12.77 -7.34
CA GLU A 182 -7.61 -12.54 -6.03
C GLU A 182 -6.80 -11.53 -5.23
N LEU A 183 -5.47 -11.66 -5.24
CA LEU A 183 -4.57 -10.70 -4.61
C LEU A 183 -4.69 -9.29 -5.23
N ALA A 184 -4.85 -9.20 -6.54
CA ALA A 184 -5.10 -7.93 -7.23
C ALA A 184 -6.44 -7.32 -6.80
N ARG A 185 -7.50 -8.13 -6.64
CA ARG A 185 -8.80 -7.67 -6.11
C ARG A 185 -8.67 -7.16 -4.68
N TYR A 186 -8.02 -7.90 -3.78
CA TYR A 186 -7.81 -7.45 -2.39
C TYR A 186 -7.08 -6.12 -2.32
N THR A 187 -6.03 -5.98 -3.13
CA THR A 187 -5.26 -4.74 -3.24
C THR A 187 -6.10 -3.59 -3.79
N SER A 188 -6.93 -3.85 -4.79
CA SER A 188 -7.81 -2.83 -5.36
C SER A 188 -8.85 -2.35 -4.34
N ILE A 189 -9.37 -3.24 -3.49
CA ILE A 189 -10.26 -2.89 -2.38
C ILE A 189 -9.53 -1.98 -1.39
N MET A 190 -8.33 -2.36 -0.94
CA MET A 190 -7.52 -1.53 -0.04
C MET A 190 -7.23 -0.14 -0.63
N LYS A 191 -6.88 -0.07 -1.92
CA LYS A 191 -6.62 1.20 -2.60
C LYS A 191 -7.87 2.07 -2.74
N THR A 192 -9.04 1.44 -2.91
CA THR A 192 -10.33 2.13 -2.93
C THR A 192 -10.67 2.71 -1.55
N ILE A 193 -10.44 1.94 -0.48
CA ILE A 193 -10.61 2.41 0.91
C ILE A 193 -9.67 3.59 1.21
N ASN A 194 -8.43 3.52 0.75
CA ASN A 194 -7.47 4.62 0.88
C ASN A 194 -7.97 5.90 0.18
N THR A 195 -8.45 5.77 -1.05
CA THR A 195 -8.99 6.90 -1.82
C THR A 195 -10.22 7.50 -1.16
N ALA A 196 -11.11 6.67 -0.60
CA ALA A 196 -12.25 7.12 0.20
C ALA A 196 -11.81 7.89 1.46
N GLY A 197 -10.73 7.43 2.11
CA GLY A 197 -10.13 8.11 3.27
C GLY A 197 -9.61 9.50 2.93
N ILE A 198 -8.93 9.65 1.79
CA ILE A 198 -8.46 10.94 1.28
C ILE A 198 -9.65 11.89 1.05
N ALA A 199 -10.71 11.41 0.37
CA ALA A 199 -11.91 12.20 0.10
C ALA A 199 -12.62 12.65 1.38
N LEU A 200 -12.78 11.74 2.35
CA LEU A 200 -13.36 12.08 3.66
C LEU A 200 -12.47 13.01 4.47
N GLY A 201 -11.15 12.85 4.38
CA GLY A 201 -10.18 13.74 5.00
C GLY A 201 -10.38 15.20 4.56
N TYR A 202 -10.57 15.45 3.26
CA TYR A 202 -10.92 16.79 2.77
C TYR A 202 -12.28 17.27 3.30
N GLY A 203 -13.28 16.39 3.38
CA GLY A 203 -14.57 16.72 3.98
C GLY A 203 -14.47 17.13 5.45
N VAL A 204 -13.60 16.47 6.22
CA VAL A 204 -13.38 16.79 7.63
C VAL A 204 -12.74 18.18 7.80
N GLN A 205 -11.81 18.57 6.92
CA GLN A 205 -11.19 19.89 6.97
C GLN A 205 -12.18 21.05 6.91
N VAL A 206 -13.29 20.91 6.17
CA VAL A 206 -14.21 22.03 5.90
C VAL A 206 -15.29 22.18 6.98
N LYS A 207 -15.70 21.08 7.63
CA LYS A 207 -16.92 21.08 8.45
C LYS A 207 -16.80 20.40 9.81
N TRP A 208 -15.81 19.51 10.01
CA TRP A 208 -15.69 18.71 11.23
C TRP A 208 -14.48 19.14 12.05
N SER A 209 -14.54 18.91 13.36
CA SER A 209 -13.37 19.06 14.22
C SER A 209 -12.36 17.95 13.91
N MET A 210 -11.14 18.31 13.50
CA MET A 210 -10.04 17.36 13.27
C MET A 210 -9.80 16.45 14.48
N MET A 211 -9.86 17.02 15.68
CA MET A 211 -9.69 16.28 16.93
C MET A 211 -10.79 15.23 17.14
N GLY A 212 -12.01 15.48 16.66
CA GLY A 212 -13.09 14.50 16.67
C GLY A 212 -12.85 13.35 15.69
N ALA A 213 -12.30 13.62 14.51
CA ALA A 213 -11.96 12.58 13.54
C ALA A 213 -10.80 11.69 14.02
N GLU A 214 -9.79 12.28 14.66
CA GLU A 214 -8.71 11.52 15.30
C GLU A 214 -9.20 10.65 16.46
N ALA A 215 -10.14 11.14 17.27
CA ALA A 215 -10.77 10.35 18.31
C ALA A 215 -11.54 9.14 17.74
N LEU A 216 -12.21 9.29 16.59
CA LEU A 216 -12.86 8.18 15.89
C LEU A 216 -11.85 7.14 15.39
N LEU A 217 -10.72 7.57 14.83
CA LEU A 217 -9.63 6.66 14.45
C LEU A 217 -9.03 5.95 15.67
N CYS A 218 -8.88 6.65 16.80
CA CYS A 218 -8.44 6.06 18.06
C CYS A 218 -9.41 5.00 18.56
N GLY A 219 -10.73 5.24 18.47
CA GLY A 219 -11.73 4.20 18.74
C GLY A 219 -11.61 3.00 17.79
N LEU A 220 -11.38 3.27 16.50
CA LEU A 220 -11.22 2.22 15.49
C LEU A 220 -9.98 1.35 15.73
N PHE A 221 -8.90 1.92 16.29
CA PHE A 221 -7.68 1.18 16.64
C PHE A 221 -7.96 0.02 17.60
N PHE A 222 -8.80 0.22 18.62
CA PHE A 222 -9.16 -0.84 19.56
C PHE A 222 -10.13 -1.85 18.93
N ILE A 223 -11.11 -1.35 18.17
CA ILE A 223 -12.12 -2.19 17.52
C ILE A 223 -11.47 -3.16 16.51
N GLN A 224 -10.43 -2.73 15.79
CA GLN A 224 -9.82 -3.55 14.74
C GLN A 224 -8.92 -4.68 15.26
N ILE A 225 -8.48 -4.65 16.52
CA ILE A 225 -7.60 -5.70 17.09
C ILE A 225 -8.29 -7.06 17.09
N PHE A 226 -9.52 -7.13 17.60
CA PHE A 226 -10.27 -8.38 17.70
C PHE A 226 -10.53 -9.06 16.35
N PRO A 227 -11.11 -8.39 15.34
CA PRO A 227 -11.38 -9.03 14.06
C PRO A 227 -10.11 -9.34 13.26
N ALA A 228 -9.05 -8.52 13.39
CA ALA A 228 -7.74 -8.85 12.81
C ALA A 228 -7.15 -10.13 13.44
N TRP A 229 -7.21 -10.25 14.77
CA TRP A 229 -6.73 -11.44 15.48
C TRP A 229 -7.46 -12.72 15.04
N CYS A 230 -8.79 -12.67 14.87
CA CYS A 230 -9.54 -13.82 14.37
C CYS A 230 -9.04 -14.32 13.00
N VAL A 231 -8.73 -13.41 12.08
CA VAL A 231 -8.24 -13.79 10.74
C VAL A 231 -6.81 -14.30 10.79
N ILE A 232 -5.96 -13.71 11.62
CA ILE A 232 -4.55 -14.11 11.75
C ILE A 232 -4.45 -15.51 12.35
N ARG A 233 -5.25 -15.83 13.36
CA ARG A 233 -5.30 -17.18 13.94
C ARG A 233 -5.67 -18.22 12.89
N ASP A 234 -6.70 -17.93 12.09
CA ASP A 234 -7.14 -18.83 11.01
C ASP A 234 -6.07 -19.01 9.89
N ILE A 235 -5.05 -18.13 9.81
CA ILE A 235 -3.91 -18.26 8.88
C ILE A 235 -2.80 -19.11 9.51
N ALA A 236 -2.47 -18.87 10.78
CA ALA A 236 -1.44 -19.65 11.50
C ALA A 236 -1.80 -21.13 11.54
N ASP A 237 -3.08 -21.45 11.80
CA ASP A 237 -3.59 -22.83 11.80
C ASP A 237 -3.43 -23.51 10.42
N TYR A 238 -3.40 -22.76 9.31
CA TYR A 238 -3.19 -23.31 7.97
C TYR A 238 -1.71 -23.58 7.68
N GLU A 239 -0.83 -22.69 8.12
CA GLU A 239 0.62 -22.83 7.91
C GLU A 239 1.19 -24.02 8.71
N ASP A 240 0.72 -24.22 9.95
CA ASP A 240 1.09 -25.38 10.77
C ASP A 240 0.67 -26.72 10.12
N LEU A 241 -0.49 -26.77 9.47
CA LEU A 241 -0.97 -27.96 8.76
C LEU A 241 -0.14 -28.29 7.50
N VAL A 242 0.41 -27.27 6.83
CA VAL A 242 1.22 -27.46 5.60
C VAL A 242 2.66 -27.81 5.93
N VAL A 243 3.20 -27.30 7.05
CA VAL A 243 4.57 -27.64 7.50
C VAL A 243 4.68 -29.10 7.96
N ASP A 244 3.57 -29.69 8.44
CA ASP A 244 3.50 -31.10 8.81
C ASP A 244 3.31 -32.06 7.61
N GLU A 245 3.00 -31.55 6.40
CA GLU A 245 3.05 -32.36 5.18
C GLU A 245 4.49 -32.41 4.65
N ASP A 246 5.10 -33.61 4.68
CA ASP A 246 6.41 -33.88 4.09
C ASP A 246 6.52 -33.27 2.67
N PRO A 247 7.65 -32.63 2.31
CA PRO A 247 7.82 -32.06 0.99
C PRO A 247 7.59 -33.13 -0.07
N LEU A 248 6.64 -32.90 -0.98
CA LEU A 248 6.42 -33.75 -2.15
C LEU A 248 7.79 -34.04 -2.79
N PRO A 249 8.14 -35.32 -3.05
CA PRO A 249 9.41 -35.67 -3.64
C PRO A 249 9.58 -34.89 -4.95
N PRO A 250 10.76 -34.32 -5.22
CA PRO A 250 10.99 -33.52 -6.42
C PRO A 250 10.55 -34.33 -7.62
N ALA A 251 9.66 -33.75 -8.43
CA ALA A 251 9.10 -34.37 -9.61
C ALA A 251 10.22 -35.04 -10.40
N ALA A 252 10.20 -36.37 -10.41
CA ALA A 252 11.21 -37.17 -11.08
C ALA A 252 11.37 -36.63 -12.50
N GLU A 253 12.62 -36.27 -12.80
CA GLU A 253 13.16 -36.01 -14.11
C GLU A 253 12.49 -36.97 -15.11
N THR A 254 11.56 -36.43 -15.92
CA THR A 254 10.90 -37.20 -16.97
C THR A 254 12.00 -37.58 -17.95
N THR A 255 12.43 -38.82 -17.76
CA THR A 255 13.49 -39.48 -18.47
C THR A 255 13.16 -39.39 -19.95
N LYS A 256 14.09 -38.82 -20.73
CA LYS A 256 14.14 -39.02 -22.18
C LYS A 256 14.27 -40.53 -22.45
N VAL A 257 13.13 -41.22 -22.55
CA VAL A 257 13.00 -42.54 -23.15
C VAL A 257 11.98 -42.41 -24.26
N ALA A 258 12.43 -41.88 -25.39
CA ALA A 258 11.78 -42.01 -26.70
C ALA A 258 12.74 -41.56 -27.82
N SER A 259 13.83 -42.30 -28.03
CA SER A 259 14.50 -42.37 -29.34
C SER A 259 15.46 -43.56 -29.42
N SER A 260 14.92 -44.77 -29.59
CA SER A 260 15.61 -45.87 -30.31
C SER A 260 14.62 -47.00 -30.62
N SER A 261 14.04 -46.97 -31.82
CA SER A 261 13.69 -48.14 -32.66
C SER A 261 12.68 -47.70 -33.73
N ASP A 262 13.21 -47.29 -34.89
CA ASP A 262 12.91 -47.86 -36.23
C ASP A 262 13.41 -46.92 -37.33
#